data_AF-A0A539DPZ3-F1
#
_entry.id   AF-A0A539DPZ3-F1
#
_cell.length_a   1.000
_cell.length_b   1.000
_cell.length_c   1.000
_cell.angle_alpha   90.00
_cell.angle_beta   90.00
_cell.angle_gamma   90.00
#
_symmetry.space_group_name_H-M   'P 1'
#
loop_
_entity.id
_entity.type
_entity.pdbx_description
1 polymer ?
#
loop_
_entity_poly.entity_id
_entity_poly.type
_entity_poly.pdbx_seq_one_letter_code
_entity_poly.pdbx_strand_id
1 'polypeptide(L)'
;LSLWAEETIARLRGNSKVFSLYKGTPSPFSDLKSTHYAFNAARIAVDLKLIQPDPDGRFDPDRPVSMDEGVAAVRNFVPALMGKAKE
;
A
#
# COMPACT_ATOMS: atom_id res chain seq x y z
N LEU A 1 -12.02 22.17 7.65
CA LEU A 1 -11.89 21.32 6.44
C LEU A 1 -10.66 21.68 5.59
N SER A 2 -10.29 22.97 5.42
CA SER A 2 -9.10 23.39 4.65
C SER A 2 -7.74 22.95 5.25
N LEU A 3 -7.56 23.13 6.56
CA LEU A 3 -6.28 22.85 7.25
C LEU A 3 -5.79 21.40 7.16
N TRP A 4 -6.70 20.44 7.01
CA TRP A 4 -6.35 19.02 7.06
C TRP A 4 -5.92 18.46 5.69
N ALA A 5 -6.44 19.04 4.61
CA ALA A 5 -6.05 18.70 3.24
C ALA A 5 -4.66 19.25 2.91
N GLU A 6 -4.37 20.48 3.36
CA GLU A 6 -3.09 21.15 3.10
C GLU A 6 -1.92 20.44 3.80
N GLU A 7 -2.08 20.00 5.05
CA GLU A 7 -1.06 19.26 5.80
C GLU A 7 -0.75 17.89 5.15
N THR A 8 -1.79 17.23 4.62
CA THR A 8 -1.66 15.92 3.96
C THR A 8 -0.87 16.03 2.65
N ILE A 9 -1.14 17.08 1.86
CA ILE A 9 -0.41 17.36 0.61
C ILE A 9 1.05 17.76 0.89
N ALA A 10 1.30 18.52 1.97
CA ALA A 10 2.65 18.93 2.36
C ALA A 10 3.53 17.73 2.75
N ARG A 11 2.97 16.74 3.47
CA ARG A 11 3.70 15.52 3.87
C ARG A 11 3.95 14.54 2.73
N LEU A 12 3.01 14.40 1.80
CA LEU A 12 3.20 13.62 0.57
C LEU A 12 4.34 14.18 -0.30
N ARG A 13 4.47 15.51 -0.37
CA ARG A 13 5.51 16.19 -1.16
C ARG A 13 6.93 15.99 -0.63
N GLY A 14 7.09 15.72 0.66
CA GLY A 14 8.40 15.55 1.32
C GLY A 14 8.99 14.13 1.25
N ASN A 15 8.18 13.10 0.97
CA ASN A 15 8.60 11.71 1.15
C ASN A 15 8.54 10.89 -0.15
N SER A 16 9.23 11.34 -1.21
CA SER A 16 9.26 10.64 -2.51
C SER A 16 9.89 9.23 -2.46
N LYS A 17 10.51 8.86 -1.33
CA LYS A 17 11.11 7.53 -1.11
C LYS A 17 10.11 6.45 -0.70
N VAL A 18 8.84 6.79 -0.41
CA VAL A 18 7.82 5.78 -0.08
C VAL A 18 7.65 4.73 -1.19
N PHE A 19 7.85 5.13 -2.46
CA PHE A 19 7.73 4.26 -3.62
C PHE A 19 8.95 3.38 -3.90
N SER A 20 9.95 3.35 -3.03
CA SER A 20 11.11 2.44 -3.14
C SER A 20 11.47 1.73 -1.84
N LEU A 21 10.60 1.76 -0.82
CA LEU A 21 10.89 1.24 0.53
C LEU A 21 11.30 -0.24 0.56
N TYR A 22 10.72 -1.08 -0.29
CA TYR A 22 10.90 -2.53 -0.23
C TYR A 22 11.77 -3.09 -1.36
N LYS A 23 12.38 -2.24 -2.20
CA LYS A 23 13.30 -2.70 -3.25
C LYS A 23 14.50 -3.43 -2.62
N GLY A 24 14.69 -4.71 -2.96
CA GLY A 24 15.79 -5.55 -2.45
C GLY A 24 15.47 -6.36 -1.19
N THR A 25 14.24 -6.29 -0.65
CA THR A 25 13.80 -7.12 0.47
C THR A 25 13.28 -8.47 -0.03
N PRO A 26 13.51 -9.60 0.69
CA PRO A 26 12.91 -10.88 0.35
C PRO A 26 11.38 -10.79 0.31
N SER A 27 10.78 -11.46 -0.66
CA SER A 27 9.33 -11.42 -0.85
C SER A 27 8.63 -12.25 0.23
N PRO A 28 7.63 -11.69 0.93
CA PRO A 28 6.77 -12.46 1.81
C PRO A 28 5.65 -13.17 1.05
N PHE A 29 5.50 -12.93 -0.25
CA PHE A 29 4.46 -13.53 -1.08
C PHE A 29 5.00 -14.75 -1.84
N SER A 30 4.23 -15.82 -1.89
CA SER A 30 4.66 -17.06 -2.59
C SER A 30 4.65 -16.92 -4.11
N ASP A 31 3.84 -16.03 -4.66
CA ASP A 31 3.62 -15.81 -6.10
C ASP A 31 4.40 -14.60 -6.66
N LEU A 32 4.71 -13.61 -5.81
CA LEU A 32 5.33 -12.36 -6.22
C LEU A 32 6.83 -12.40 -5.92
N LYS A 33 7.70 -12.32 -6.93
CA LYS A 33 9.15 -12.21 -6.71
C LYS A 33 9.53 -10.79 -6.32
N SER A 34 10.56 -10.61 -5.48
CA SER A 34 11.06 -9.29 -5.06
C SER A 34 11.53 -8.39 -6.21
N THR A 35 11.87 -8.99 -7.35
CA THR A 35 12.31 -8.29 -8.57
C THR A 35 11.14 -7.87 -9.46
N HIS A 36 9.92 -8.31 -9.16
CA HIS A 36 8.73 -7.98 -9.94
C HIS A 36 8.36 -6.50 -9.74
N TYR A 37 7.95 -5.82 -10.81
CA TYR A 37 7.64 -4.38 -10.74
C TYR A 37 6.53 -4.06 -9.74
N ALA A 38 5.54 -4.96 -9.60
CA ALA A 38 4.41 -4.81 -8.68
C ALA A 38 4.79 -5.11 -7.21
N PHE A 39 5.96 -5.70 -6.93
CA PHE A 39 6.34 -6.13 -5.58
C PHE A 39 6.29 -5.01 -4.56
N ASN A 40 6.92 -3.88 -4.90
CA ASN A 40 7.00 -2.76 -3.98
C ASN A 40 5.60 -2.16 -3.71
N ALA A 41 4.76 -2.04 -4.74
CA ALA A 41 3.41 -1.53 -4.60
C ALA A 41 2.51 -2.47 -3.78
N ALA A 42 2.57 -3.78 -4.06
CA ALA A 42 1.87 -4.81 -3.31
C ALA A 42 2.25 -4.79 -1.83
N ARG A 43 3.56 -4.70 -1.54
CA ARG A 43 4.04 -4.69 -0.16
C ARG A 43 3.58 -3.46 0.62
N ILE A 44 3.58 -2.29 -0.03
CA ILE A 44 3.04 -1.05 0.56
C ILE A 44 1.53 -1.19 0.80
N ALA A 45 0.78 -1.71 -0.18
CA ALA A 45 -0.67 -1.88 -0.04
C ALA A 45 -1.03 -2.81 1.14
N VAL A 46 -0.27 -3.88 1.33
CA VAL A 46 -0.45 -4.80 2.46
C VAL A 46 -0.02 -4.18 3.80
N ASP A 47 1.12 -3.48 3.84
CA ASP A 47 1.58 -2.80 5.06
C ASP A 47 0.62 -1.68 5.51
N LEU A 48 0.02 -0.98 4.54
CA LEU A 48 -1.02 0.03 4.77
C LEU A 48 -2.41 -0.59 5.02
N LYS A 49 -2.53 -1.92 5.03
CA LYS A 49 -3.79 -2.66 5.22
C LYS A 49 -4.89 -2.25 4.22
N LEU A 50 -4.50 -1.84 3.02
CA LEU A 50 -5.42 -1.47 1.94
C LEU A 50 -5.95 -2.70 1.23
N ILE A 51 -5.07 -3.69 1.03
CA ILE A 51 -5.36 -4.97 0.40
C ILE A 51 -4.80 -6.06 1.31
N GLN A 52 -5.54 -7.14 1.49
CA GLN A 52 -5.09 -8.32 2.22
C GLN A 52 -4.70 -9.40 1.21
N PRO A 53 -3.51 -10.02 1.36
CA PRO A 53 -3.16 -11.19 0.56
C PRO A 53 -4.07 -12.37 0.94
N ASP A 54 -4.15 -13.36 0.06
CA ASP A 54 -4.86 -14.59 0.33
C ASP A 54 -4.29 -15.32 1.57
N PRO A 55 -5.12 -16.15 2.23
CA PRO A 55 -4.69 -16.95 3.39
C PRO A 55 -3.49 -17.85 3.10
N ASP A 56 -3.36 -18.29 1.85
CA ASP A 56 -2.26 -19.10 1.34
C ASP A 56 -0.95 -18.30 1.12
N GLY A 57 -0.91 -17.01 1.48
CA GLY A 57 0.26 -16.15 1.33
C GLY A 57 0.50 -15.69 -0.10
N ARG A 58 -0.54 -15.71 -0.94
CA ARG A 58 -0.51 -15.23 -2.32
C ARG A 58 -1.06 -13.82 -2.43
N PHE A 59 -0.46 -12.98 -3.26
CA PHE A 59 -0.99 -11.64 -3.57
C PHE A 59 -1.91 -11.66 -4.80
N ASP A 60 -1.54 -12.46 -5.80
CA ASP A 60 -2.27 -12.67 -7.05
C ASP A 60 -2.48 -11.36 -7.85
N PRO A 61 -1.39 -10.79 -8.41
CA PRO A 61 -1.39 -9.43 -8.97
C PRO A 61 -2.28 -9.26 -10.21
N ASP A 62 -2.58 -10.35 -10.93
CA ASP A 62 -3.40 -10.35 -12.13
C ASP A 62 -4.89 -10.60 -11.85
N ARG A 63 -5.27 -10.89 -10.59
CA ARG A 63 -6.67 -11.14 -10.26
C ARG A 63 -7.49 -9.85 -10.40
N PRO A 64 -8.71 -9.93 -10.96
CA PRO A 64 -9.62 -8.80 -10.90
C PRO A 64 -9.99 -8.50 -9.44
N VAL A 65 -9.92 -7.23 -9.07
CA VAL A 65 -10.30 -6.74 -7.74
C VAL A 65 -11.82 -6.65 -7.67
N SER A 66 -12.41 -7.17 -6.59
CA SER A 66 -13.86 -7.02 -6.37
C SER A 66 -14.21 -5.57 -5.99
N MET A 67 -15.43 -5.15 -6.30
CA MET A 67 -15.85 -3.77 -6.02
C MET A 67 -15.80 -3.44 -4.52
N ASP A 68 -16.17 -4.38 -3.66
CA ASP A 68 -16.11 -4.24 -2.20
C ASP A 68 -14.66 -4.02 -1.70
N GLU A 69 -13.71 -4.80 -2.20
CA GLU A 69 -12.28 -4.64 -1.90
C GLU A 69 -11.76 -3.28 -2.36
N GLY A 70 -12.13 -2.85 -3.58
CA GLY A 70 -11.74 -1.55 -4.11
C GLY A 70 -12.27 -0.38 -3.29
N VAL A 71 -13.54 -0.42 -2.89
CA VAL A 71 -14.15 0.62 -2.05
C VAL A 71 -13.52 0.64 -0.65
N ALA A 72 -13.23 -0.54 -0.07
CA ALA A 72 -12.55 -0.65 1.21
C ALA A 72 -11.13 -0.06 1.15
N ALA A 73 -10.38 -0.34 0.09
CA ALA A 73 -9.04 0.20 -0.13
C ALA A 73 -9.06 1.73 -0.21
N VAL A 74 -9.97 2.31 -0.99
CA VAL A 74 -10.12 3.78 -1.11
C VAL A 74 -10.53 4.41 0.23
N ARG A 75 -11.47 3.78 0.95
CA ARG A 75 -11.93 4.26 2.26
C ARG A 75 -10.81 4.27 3.30
N ASN A 76 -9.94 3.27 3.27
CA ASN A 76 -8.84 3.11 4.23
C ASN A 76 -7.56 3.85 3.82
N PHE A 77 -7.47 4.34 2.58
CA PHE A 77 -6.29 5.03 2.06
C PHE A 77 -5.87 6.25 2.88
N VAL A 78 -6.80 7.16 3.15
CA VAL A 78 -6.51 8.40 3.90
C VAL A 78 -6.16 8.11 5.37
N PRO A 79 -6.92 7.29 6.12
CA PRO A 79 -6.55 6.90 7.48
C PRO A 79 -5.20 6.19 7.58
N ALA A 80 -4.86 5.30 6.64
CA ALA A 80 -3.62 4.54 6.66
C ALA A 80 -2.38 5.44 6.54
N LEU A 81 -2.46 6.47 5.69
CA LEU A 81 -1.39 7.46 5.55
C LEU A 81 -1.22 8.35 6.79
N MET A 82 -2.29 8.59 7.53
CA MET A 82 -2.25 9.40 8.76
C MET A 82 -1.87 8.61 10.00
N GLY A 83 -2.21 7.32 10.07
CA GLY A 83 -1.88 6.43 11.18
C GLY A 83 -0.38 6.15 11.29
N LYS A 84 0.30 5.94 10.15
CA LYS A 84 1.76 5.73 10.09
C LYS A 84 2.59 6.99 10.43
N ALA A 85 1.96 8.15 10.65
CA ALA A 85 2.63 9.38 11.08
C ALA A 85 2.68 9.55 12.61
N LYS A 86 2.10 8.61 13.38
CA LYS A 86 2.06 8.64 14.85
C LYS A 86 2.98 7.59 15.52
N GLU A 87 3.65 6.74 14.75
CA GLU A 87 4.70 5.83 15.23
C GLU A 87 6.10 6.36 14.87
#